data_AF-M8B197-F1
#
_entry.id   AF-M8B197-F1
#
_cell.length_a   1.000
_cell.length_b   1.000
_cell.length_c   1.000
_cell.angle_alpha   90.00
_cell.angle_beta   90.00
_cell.angle_gamma   90.00
#
_symmetry.space_group_name_H-M   'P 1'
#
loop_
_entity.id
_entity.type
_entity.pdbx_description
1 polymer ?
#
loop_
_entity_poly.entity_id
_entity_poly.type
_entity_poly.pdbx_seq_one_letter_code
_entity_poly.pdbx_strand_id
1 'polypeptide(L)'
;METESLEQEVVDLKGELFLLRLKRSARQEFKSSEFGRMRKRVARLLTVRREREIEQGINKRNSRKLDRKWKLGIVVGPPPSLREKKEED
;
A
#
# COMPACT_ATOMS: atom_id res chain seq x y z
N MET A 1 11.92 3.26 10.48
CA MET A 1 10.85 2.46 9.85
C MET A 1 11.41 1.13 9.41
N GLU A 2 10.96 0.06 10.05
CA GLU A 2 11.26 -1.33 9.69
C GLU A 2 10.62 -1.71 8.36
N THR A 3 11.09 -2.79 7.72
CA THR A 3 10.59 -3.23 6.41
C THR A 3 9.14 -3.69 6.47
N GLU A 4 8.73 -4.32 7.57
CA GLU A 4 7.35 -4.78 7.80
C GLU A 4 6.37 -3.60 7.87
N SER A 5 6.77 -2.52 8.55
CA SER A 5 6.00 -1.27 8.62
C SER A 5 5.80 -0.63 7.23
N LEU A 6 6.83 -0.67 6.36
CA LEU A 6 6.71 -0.20 4.97
C LEU A 6 5.73 -1.04 4.14
N GLU A 7 5.78 -2.36 4.29
CA GLU A 7 4.89 -3.27 3.57
C GLU A 7 3.43 -3.10 4.00
N GLN A 8 3.20 -2.95 5.30
CA GLN A 8 1.87 -2.69 5.85
C GLN A 8 1.31 -1.35 5.34
N GLU A 9 2.11 -0.28 5.37
CA GLU A 9 1.71 1.04 4.86
C GLU A 9 1.33 0.98 3.36
N VAL A 10 2.04 0.19 2.56
CA VAL A 10 1.72 -0.02 1.14
C VAL A 10 0.37 -0.72 0.97
N VAL A 11 0.05 -1.71 1.80
CA VAL A 11 -1.24 -2.41 1.77
C VAL A 11 -2.37 -1.45 2.14
N ASP A 12 -2.18 -0.68 3.21
CA ASP A 12 -3.18 0.27 3.72
C ASP A 12 -3.48 1.37 2.70
N LEU A 13 -2.46 1.98 2.10
CA LEU A 13 -2.62 2.99 1.05
C LEU A 13 -3.34 2.44 -0.19
N LYS A 14 -3.11 1.18 -0.55
CA LYS A 14 -3.84 0.54 -1.65
C LYS A 14 -5.31 0.29 -1.30
N GLY A 15 -5.60 -0.05 -0.05
CA GLY A 15 -6.95 -0.17 0.48
C GLY A 15 -7.71 1.16 0.43
N GLU A 16 -7.09 2.23 0.90
CA GLU A 16 -7.68 3.58 0.81
C GLU A 16 -7.89 4.03 -0.65
N LEU A 17 -6.96 3.69 -1.55
CA LEU A 17 -7.12 3.98 -2.98
C LEU A 17 -8.30 3.21 -3.60
N PHE A 18 -8.66 2.05 -3.05
CA PHE A 18 -9.88 1.34 -3.42
C PHE A 18 -11.13 2.06 -2.93
N LEU A 19 -11.14 2.56 -1.68
CA LEU A 19 -12.26 3.36 -1.16
C LEU A 19 -12.47 4.65 -1.97
N LEU A 20 -11.40 5.36 -2.34
CA LEU A 20 -11.53 6.54 -3.20
C LEU A 20 -12.14 6.21 -4.56
N ARG A 21 -11.83 5.04 -5.14
CA ARG A 21 -12.49 4.57 -6.38
C ARG A 21 -13.98 4.34 -6.17
N LEU A 22 -14.38 3.76 -5.04
CA LEU A 22 -15.78 3.55 -4.68
C LEU A 22 -16.52 4.87 -4.45
N LYS A 23 -15.92 5.83 -3.73
CA LYS A 23 -16.50 7.18 -3.56
C LYS A 23 -16.76 7.87 -4.89
N ARG A 24 -15.78 7.78 -5.81
CA ARG A 24 -15.91 8.32 -7.17
C ARG A 24 -17.05 7.66 -7.95
N SER A 25 -17.21 6.33 -7.89
CA SER A 25 -18.31 5.65 -8.58
C SER A 25 -19.67 5.97 -7.97
N ALA A 26 -19.73 6.12 -6.63
CA ALA A 26 -20.93 6.51 -5.91
C ALA A 26 -21.29 8.00 -6.08
N ARG A 27 -20.50 8.76 -6.85
CA ARG A 27 -20.64 10.23 -7.03
C ARG A 27 -20.65 11.01 -5.71
N GLN A 28 -20.00 10.47 -4.67
CA GLN A 28 -19.76 11.18 -3.43
C GLN A 28 -18.68 12.25 -3.64
N GLU A 29 -18.62 13.24 -2.76
CA GLU A 29 -17.54 14.21 -2.79
C GLU A 29 -16.19 13.56 -2.47
N PHE A 30 -15.19 13.79 -3.32
CA PHE A 30 -13.82 13.32 -3.15
C PHE A 30 -12.83 14.32 -3.74
N LYS A 31 -11.58 14.29 -3.27
CA LYS A 31 -10.50 15.12 -3.82
C LYS A 31 -9.76 14.36 -4.92
N SER A 32 -9.77 14.88 -6.13
CA SER A 32 -9.09 14.26 -7.29
C SER A 32 -7.57 14.20 -7.13
N SER A 33 -6.98 15.15 -6.41
CA SER A 33 -5.54 15.22 -6.13
C SER A 33 -5.03 14.06 -5.25
N GLU A 34 -5.89 13.47 -4.42
CA GLU A 34 -5.53 12.37 -3.52
C GLU A 34 -5.13 11.11 -4.30
N PHE A 35 -5.79 10.81 -5.42
CA PHE A 35 -5.42 9.71 -6.30
C PHE A 35 -3.95 9.78 -6.73
N GLY A 36 -3.51 10.95 -7.17
CA GLY A 36 -2.14 11.17 -7.61
C GLY A 36 -1.16 11.11 -6.44
N ARG A 37 -1.49 11.78 -5.33
CA ARG A 37 -0.65 11.83 -4.12
C ARG A 37 -0.41 10.44 -3.55
N MET A 38 -1.45 9.63 -3.41
CA MET A 38 -1.37 8.29 -2.83
C MET A 38 -0.60 7.32 -3.74
N ARG A 39 -0.84 7.32 -5.05
CA ARG A 39 -0.05 6.50 -6.00
C ARG A 39 1.44 6.85 -5.94
N LYS A 40 1.76 8.15 -5.90
CA LYS A 40 3.16 8.62 -5.77
C LYS A 40 3.77 8.19 -4.43
N ARG A 41 3.00 8.20 -3.33
CA ARG A 41 3.48 7.71 -2.02
C ARG A 41 3.81 6.22 -2.06
N VAL A 42 2.92 5.38 -2.59
CA VAL A 42 3.16 3.94 -2.77
C VAL A 42 4.43 3.69 -3.59
N ALA A 43 4.62 4.44 -4.69
CA ALA A 43 5.82 4.31 -5.52
C ALA A 43 7.10 4.60 -4.72
N ARG A 44 7.14 5.68 -3.92
CA ARG A 44 8.30 6.01 -3.08
C ARG A 44 8.60 4.94 -2.04
N LEU A 45 7.58 4.39 -1.37
CA LEU A 45 7.75 3.32 -0.39
C LEU A 45 8.37 2.07 -1.01
N LEU A 46 7.91 1.69 -2.21
CA LEU A 46 8.47 0.56 -2.95
C LEU A 46 9.90 0.82 -3.43
N THR A 47 10.25 2.07 -3.78
CA THR A 47 11.63 2.44 -4.09
C THR A 47 12.55 2.25 -2.89
N VAL A 48 12.17 2.80 -1.73
CA VAL A 48 12.95 2.66 -0.48
C VAL A 48 13.11 1.20 -0.08
N ARG A 49 12.04 0.39 -0.21
CA ARG A 49 12.12 -1.06 -0.01
C ARG A 49 13.16 -1.69 -0.94
N ARG A 50 13.16 -1.32 -2.23
CA ARG A 50 14.06 -1.91 -3.21
C ARG A 50 15.52 -1.49 -2.99
N GLU A 51 15.77 -0.26 -2.57
CA GLU A 51 17.11 0.22 -2.21
C GLU A 51 17.69 -0.61 -1.05
N ARG A 52 16.89 -0.88 -0.01
CA ARG A 52 17.28 -1.77 1.10
C ARG A 52 17.58 -3.20 0.64
N GLU A 53 16.78 -3.75 -0.27
CA GLU A 53 17.07 -5.07 -0.84
C GLU A 53 18.40 -5.09 -1.63
N ILE A 54 18.76 -3.99 -2.27
CA ILE A 54 20.03 -3.85 -2.98
C ILE A 54 21.20 -3.77 -2.00
N GLU A 55 21.06 -3.01 -0.90
CA GLU A 55 22.05 -2.95 0.18
C GLU A 55 22.31 -4.32 0.81
N GLN A 56 21.27 -5.14 0.93
CA GLN A 56 21.36 -6.54 1.39
C GLN A 56 21.97 -7.50 0.36
N GLY A 57 22.30 -7.03 -0.85
CA GLY A 57 22.90 -7.85 -1.91
C GLY A 57 21.91 -8.75 -2.66
N ILE A 58 20.61 -8.48 -2.57
CA ILE A 58 19.58 -9.33 -3.21
C ILE A 58 19.51 -9.05 -4.72
N ASN A 59 19.85 -10.07 -5.50
CA ASN A 59 19.75 -10.02 -6.96
C ASN A 59 18.30 -9.85 -7.46
N LYS A 60 18.15 -9.41 -8.71
CA LYS A 60 16.84 -9.12 -9.32
C LYS A 60 15.93 -10.36 -9.44
N ARG A 61 16.48 -11.57 -9.46
CA ARG A 61 15.68 -12.81 -9.57
C ARG A 61 15.07 -13.19 -8.23
N ASN A 62 15.88 -13.13 -7.17
CA ASN A 62 15.48 -13.43 -5.80
C ASN A 62 14.50 -12.38 -5.27
N SER A 63 14.72 -11.09 -5.59
CA SER A 63 13.75 -10.02 -5.29
C SER A 63 12.37 -10.30 -5.88
N ARG A 64 12.28 -10.72 -7.15
CA ARG A 64 10.99 -11.11 -7.76
C ARG A 64 10.34 -12.34 -7.12
N LYS A 65 11.14 -13.32 -6.69
CA LYS A 65 10.63 -14.50 -5.98
C LYS A 65 10.05 -14.08 -4.63
N LEU A 66 10.74 -13.21 -3.90
CA LEU A 66 10.30 -12.67 -2.62
C LEU A 66 9.02 -11.83 -2.79
N ASP A 67 8.98 -10.92 -3.78
CA ASP A 67 7.80 -10.10 -4.08
C ASP A 67 6.58 -10.95 -4.44
N ARG A 68 6.74 -12.04 -5.21
CA ARG A 68 5.65 -12.99 -5.46
C ARG A 68 5.18 -13.67 -4.18
N LYS A 69 6.11 -14.17 -3.35
CA LYS A 69 5.79 -14.82 -2.07
C LYS A 69 5.03 -13.86 -1.15
N TRP A 70 5.49 -12.61 -1.07
CA TRP A 70 4.85 -11.55 -0.31
C TRP A 70 3.43 -11.29 -0.82
N LYS A 71 3.24 -11.05 -2.12
CA LYS A 71 1.92 -10.82 -2.72
C LYS A 71 0.93 -11.95 -2.48
N LEU A 72 1.39 -13.20 -2.49
CA LEU A 72 0.56 -14.38 -2.18
C LEU A 72 0.14 -14.43 -0.71
N GLY A 73 0.97 -13.91 0.20
CA GLY A 73 0.69 -13.86 1.63
C GLY A 73 -0.18 -12.68 2.07
N ILE A 74 -0.55 -11.76 1.17
CA ILE A 74 -1.38 -10.60 1.52
C ILE A 74 -2.81 -11.07 1.80
N VAL A 75 -3.23 -10.93 3.06
CA VAL A 75 -4.64 -11.08 3.46
C VAL A 75 -5.35 -9.75 3.30
N VAL A 76 -6.47 -9.75 2.57
CA VAL A 76 -7.25 -8.52 2.33
C VAL A 76 -8.05 -8.18 3.59
N GLY A 77 -7.67 -7.09 4.26
CA GLY A 77 -8.41 -6.51 5.37
C GLY A 77 -9.11 -5.19 4.99
N PRO A 78 -10.03 -4.70 5.83
CA PRO A 78 -10.58 -3.36 5.67
C PRO A 78 -9.46 -2.31 5.79
N PRO A 79 -9.52 -1.21 5.02
CA PRO A 79 -8.56 -0.10 5.13
C PRO A 79 -8.63 0.58 6.50
N PRO A 80 -7.56 1.24 6.97
CA PRO A 80 -7.49 1.84 8.31
C PRO A 80 -8.65 2.79 8.60
N SER A 81 -8.97 3.67 7.64
CA SER A 81 -10.09 4.61 7.74
C SER A 81 -11.48 4.00 7.94
N LEU A 82 -11.65 2.69 7.70
CA LEU A 82 -12.88 1.95 8.03
C LEU A 82 -12.77 1.14 9.33
N ARG A 83 -11.55 0.85 9.81
CA ARG A 83 -11.34 0.21 11.11
C ARG A 83 -11.61 1.21 12.22
N GLU A 84 -11.00 2.39 12.12
CA GLU A 84 -11.15 3.48 13.10
C GLU A 84 -12.63 3.85 13.31
N LYS A 85 -13.41 3.95 12.23
CA LYS A 85 -14.85 4.24 12.32
C LYS A 85 -15.70 3.19 13.03
N LYS A 86 -15.26 1.93 13.05
CA LYS A 86 -15.95 0.86 13.78
C LYS A 86 -15.56 0.77 15.25
N GLU A 87 -14.45 1.41 15.63
CA GLU A 87 -14.00 1.48 17.02
C GLU A 87 -14.62 2.68 17.74
N GLU A 88 -15.05 3.70 17.00
CA GLU A 88 -15.74 4.89 17.50
C GLU A 88 -17.27 4.72 17.66
N ASP A 89 -17.88 3.77 16.93
CA ASP A 89 -19.31 3.41 16.97
C ASP A 89 -19.59 2.26 17.97
#